data_AF-A0A318EGP3-F1
#
_entry.id   AF-A0A318EGP3-F1
#
_cell.length_a   1.000
_cell.length_b   1.000
_cell.length_c   1.000
_cell.angle_alpha   90.00
_cell.angle_beta   90.00
_cell.angle_gamma   90.00
#
_symmetry.space_group_name_H-M   'P 1'
#
loop_
_entity.id
_entity.type
_entity.pdbx_description
1 polymer ?
#
loop_
_entity_poly.entity_id
_entity_poly.type
_entity_poly.pdbx_seq_one_letter_code
_entity_poly.pdbx_strand_id
1 'polypeptide(L)' 'MNQIEYVSERIVNIAVLEETIESAYLDILNIRNELEKDTPSIDFLEEVSKRLHMNILKAKDFEFRVEQRKVFTENSRQY' A
#
# COMPACT_ATOMS: atom_id res chain seq x y z
N MET A 1 8.82 -19.93 -26.65
CA MET A 1 8.33 -18.57 -26.97
C MET A 1 7.97 -17.91 -25.66
N ASN A 2 8.60 -16.78 -25.33
CA ASN A 2 8.22 -16.02 -24.14
C ASN A 2 6.99 -15.18 -24.47
N GLN A 3 5.95 -15.30 -23.66
CA GLN A 3 4.75 -14.46 -23.75
C GLN A 3 5.08 -13.10 -23.13
N ILE A 4 4.91 -12.02 -23.89
CA ILE A 4 5.14 -10.65 -23.43
C ILE A 4 3.77 -10.04 -23.11
N GLU A 5 3.57 -9.66 -21.86
CA GLU A 5 2.41 -8.89 -21.40
C GLU A 5 2.85 -7.44 -21.18
N TYR A 6 2.22 -6.51 -21.89
CA TYR A 6 2.47 -5.08 -21.74
C TYR A 6 1.50 -4.52 -20.71
N VAL A 7 1.95 -4.36 -19.48
CA VAL A 7 1.20 -3.64 -18.45
C VAL A 7 1.57 -2.17 -18.52
N SER A 8 0.57 -1.29 -18.58
CA SER A 8 0.82 0.16 -18.49
C SER A 8 1.32 0.48 -17.08
N GLU A 9 2.59 0.84 -16.96
CA GLU A 9 3.21 1.22 -15.67
C GLU A 9 2.47 2.37 -15.00
N ARG A 10 1.79 3.23 -15.78
CA ARG A 10 0.90 4.27 -15.25
C ARG A 10 -0.28 3.68 -14.45
N ILE A 11 -0.89 2.61 -14.95
CA ILE A 11 -2.00 1.93 -14.26
C ILE A 11 -1.48 1.28 -12.98
N VAL A 12 -0.31 0.64 -13.03
CA VAL A 12 0.32 0.03 -11.84
C VAL A 12 0.65 1.08 -10.79
N ASN A 13 1.26 2.20 -11.20
CA ASN A 13 1.59 3.29 -10.28
C ASN A 13 0.35 3.88 -9.62
N ILE A 14 -0.71 4.10 -10.39
CA ILE A 14 -1.99 4.59 -9.85
C ILE A 14 -2.57 3.58 -8.86
N ALA A 15 -2.63 2.30 -9.22
CA ALA A 15 -3.18 1.26 -8.34
C ALA A 15 -2.41 1.16 -7.02
N VAL A 16 -1.08 1.24 -7.03
CA VAL A 16 -0.26 1.22 -5.81
C VAL A 16 -0.54 2.45 -4.94
N LEU A 17 -0.74 3.62 -5.56
CA LEU A 17 -1.06 4.84 -4.83
C LEU A 17 -2.47 4.77 -4.24
N GLU A 18 -3.46 4.28 -5.00
CA GLU A 18 -4.83 4.06 -4.54
C GLU A 18 -4.88 3.12 -3.34
N GLU A 19 -4.19 1.97 -3.42
CA GLU A 19 -4.08 1.01 -2.32
C GLU A 19 -3.43 1.63 -1.06
N THR A 20 -2.38 2.44 -1.26
CA THR A 20 -1.69 3.11 -0.15
C THR A 20 -2.60 4.16 0.52
N ILE A 21 -3.38 4.90 -0.27
CA ILE A 21 -4.35 5.89 0.24
C ILE A 21 -5.51 5.19 0.96
N GLU A 22 -6.04 4.12 0.39
CA GLU A 22 -7.13 3.33 1.00
C GLU A 22 -6.70 2.74 2.35
N SER A 23 -5.48 2.18 2.41
CA SER A 23 -4.91 1.67 3.65
C SER A 23 -4.78 2.77 4.71
N ALA A 24 -4.30 3.97 4.34
CA ALA A 24 -4.24 5.11 5.26
C ALA A 24 -5.64 5.54 5.73
N TYR A 25 -6.64 5.52 4.85
CA TYR A 25 -8.01 5.84 5.22
C TYR A 25 -8.59 4.83 6.23
N LEU A 26 -8.36 3.53 6.02
CA LEU A 26 -8.77 2.48 6.96
C LEU A 26 -8.10 2.64 8.33
N ASP A 27 -6.82 2.99 8.37
CA ASP A 27 -6.11 3.26 9.62
C ASP A 27 -6.72 4.48 10.37
N ILE A 28 -7.13 5.53 9.66
CA ILE A 28 -7.86 6.67 10.26
C ILE A 28 -9.20 6.22 10.85
N LEU A 29 -9.96 5.38 10.13
CA LEU A 29 -11.22 4.83 10.64
C LEU A 29 -10.99 3.96 11.88
N ASN A 30 -9.96 3.13 11.88
CA ASN A 30 -9.60 2.29 13.03
C ASN A 30 -9.26 3.14 14.26
N ILE A 31 -8.48 4.22 14.08
CA ILE A 31 -8.19 5.17 15.15
C ILE A 31 -9.49 5.80 15.67
N ARG A 32 -10.36 6.26 14.78
CA ARG A 32 -11.65 6.87 15.17
C ARG A 32 -12.51 5.90 15.96
N ASN A 33 -12.68 4.68 15.47
CA ASN A 33 -13.48 3.64 16.12
C ASN A 33 -12.91 3.27 17.49
N GLU A 34 -11.58 3.24 17.64
CA GLU A 34 -10.94 2.97 18.93
C GLU A 34 -11.18 4.10 19.95
N LEU A 35 -11.10 5.36 19.50
CA LEU A 35 -11.35 6.53 20.34
C LEU A 35 -12.82 6.66 20.78
N GLU A 36 -13.75 6.01 20.09
CA GLU A 36 -15.17 5.97 20.45
C GLU A 36 -15.49 4.89 21.51
N LYS A 37 -14.53 4.03 21.88
CA LYS A 37 -14.72 3.03 22.94
C LYS A 37 -14.69 3.65 24.33
N ASP A 38 -15.42 3.05 25.27
CA ASP A 38 -15.39 3.44 26.69
C ASP A 38 -13.98 3.31 27.30
N THR A 39 -13.19 2.36 26.82
CA THR A 39 -11.79 2.14 27.22
C THR A 39 -10.89 1.93 25.99
N PRO A 40 -10.38 3.01 25.38
CA PRO A 40 -9.48 2.91 24.23
C PRO A 40 -8.16 2.23 24.57
N SER A 41 -7.66 1.38 23.69
CA SER A 41 -6.33 0.78 23.77
C SER A 41 -5.27 1.74 23.23
N ILE A 42 -4.40 2.26 24.12
CA ILE A 42 -3.28 3.12 23.74
C ILE A 42 -2.29 2.37 22.83
N ASP A 43 -1.99 1.12 23.14
CA ASP A 43 -1.06 0.30 22.35
C ASP A 43 -1.57 0.11 20.91
N PHE A 44 -2.88 -0.14 20.74
CA PHE A 44 -3.51 -0.21 19.42
C PHE A 44 -3.42 1.13 18.69
N LEU A 45 -3.77 2.23 19.35
CA LEU A 45 -3.71 3.58 18.76
C LEU A 45 -2.28 3.91 18.30
N GLU A 46 -1.27 3.56 19.07
CA GLU A 46 0.12 3.75 18.69
C GLU A 46 0.51 2.92 17.46
N GLU A 47 0.14 1.64 17.43
CA GLU A 47 0.44 0.76 16.30
C GLU A 47 -0.20 1.28 15.01
N VAL A 48 -1.50 1.58 15.06
CA VAL A 48 -2.25 2.08 13.90
C VAL A 48 -1.73 3.45 13.47
N SER A 49 -1.40 4.35 14.41
CA SER A 49 -0.83 5.66 14.10
C SER A 49 0.54 5.55 13.40
N LYS A 50 1.41 4.63 13.85
CA LYS A 50 2.69 4.36 13.20
C LYS A 50 2.48 3.85 11.77
N ARG A 51 1.56 2.90 11.57
CA ARG A 51 1.25 2.37 10.23
C ARG A 51 0.66 3.44 9.30
N LEU A 52 -0.27 4.26 9.81
CA LEU A 52 -0.84 5.41 9.10
C LEU A 52 0.26 6.37 8.63
N HIS A 53 1.17 6.74 9.53
CA HIS A 53 2.27 7.64 9.21
C HIS A 53 3.16 7.07 8.08
N MET A 54 3.49 5.77 8.15
CA MET A 54 4.30 5.11 7.12
C MET A 54 3.58 5.05 5.77
N ASN A 55 2.27 4.76 5.76
CA ASN A 55 1.47 4.75 4.53
C ASN A 55 1.39 6.14 3.89
N ILE A 56 1.15 7.19 4.68
CA ILE A 56 1.16 8.58 4.21
C ILE A 56 2.53 8.97 3.68
N LEU A 57 3.61 8.61 4.38
CA LEU A 57 4.97 8.90 3.94
C LEU A 57 5.30 8.22 2.61
N LYS A 58 4.91 6.94 2.46
CA LYS A 58 5.05 6.19 1.20
C LYS A 58 4.27 6.84 0.06
N ALA A 59 3.05 7.31 0.31
CA ALA A 59 2.25 8.01 -0.70
C ALA A 59 2.85 9.37 -1.08
N LYS A 60 3.33 10.12 -0.08
CA LYS A 60 3.97 11.43 -0.27
C LYS A 60 5.23 11.32 -1.13
N ASP A 61 6.07 10.32 -0.83
CA ASP A 61 7.35 10.10 -1.51
C ASP A 61 7.20 9.14 -2.70
N PHE A 62 5.96 8.86 -3.15
CA PHE A 62 5.70 7.95 -4.24
C PHE A 62 6.21 8.52 -5.57
N GLU A 63 7.13 7.79 -6.20
CA GLU A 63 7.72 8.14 -7.49
C GLU A 63 6.98 7.42 -8.63
N PHE A 64 6.35 8.18 -9.52
CA PHE A 64 5.76 7.63 -10.74
C PHE A 64 6.86 7.19 -11.71
N ARG A 65 7.01 5.88 -11.87
CA ARG A 65 7.98 5.29 -12.80
C ARG A 65 7.35 5.03 -14.16
N VAL A 66 7.95 5.56 -15.21
CA VAL A 66 7.47 5.38 -16.59
C VAL A 66 7.77 3.96 -17.08
N GLU A 67 8.86 3.35 -16.60
CA GLU A 67 9.29 1.99 -16.97
C GLU A 67 9.85 1.27 -15.73
N GLN A 68 9.40 0.04 -15.46
CA GLN A 68 10.00 -0.85 -14.47
C GLN A 68 10.48 -2.14 -15.13
N ARG A 69 11.74 -2.53 -14.87
CA ARG A 69 12.28 -3.79 -15.36
C ARG A 69 11.80 -4.94 -14.47
N LYS A 70 10.75 -5.66 -14.89
CA LYS A 70 10.37 -6.95 -14.29
C LYS A 70 11.25 -8.06 -14.86
N VAL A 71 12.07 -8.69 -14.03
CA VAL A 71 12.86 -9.87 -14.39
C VAL A 71 12.07 -11.11 -13.99
N PHE A 72 11.51 -11.81 -14.96
CA PHE A 72 10.92 -13.13 -14.75
C PHE A 72 12.05 -14.17 -14.87
N THR A 73 12.45 -14.78 -13.77
CA THR A 73 13.26 -16.00 -13.80
C THR A 73 12.33 -17.19 -14.06
N GLU A 74 12.76 -18.15 -14.89
CA GLU A 74 11.95 -19.28 -15.40
C GLU A 74 11.35 -20.22 -14.32
N ASN A 75 11.53 -19.93 -13.03
CA ASN A 75 11.04 -20.74 -11.92
C ASN A 75 9.73 -20.24 -11.26
N SER A 76 9.15 -19.12 -11.68
CA SER A 76 7.94 -18.56 -11.03
C SER A 76 6.60 -19.14 -11.53
N ARG A 77 6.62 -20.31 -12.19
CA ARG A 77 5.41 -21.07 -12.60
C ARG A 77 5.19 -22.37 -11.82
N GLN A 78 5.70 -22.47 -10.59
CA GLN A 78 5.27 -23.54 -9.68
C GLN A 78 5.12 -22.99 -8.26
N TYR A 79 3.95 -23.31 -7.69
CA TYR A 79 3.37 -22.97 -6.37
C TYR A 79 2.53 -21.69 -6.31
#